data_AF-A0A7X9BFD5-F1
#
_entry.id   AF-A0A7X9BFD5-F1
#
_cell.length_a   1.000
_cell.length_b   1.000
_cell.length_c   1.000
_cell.angle_alpha   90.00
_cell.angle_beta   90.00
_cell.angle_gamma   90.00
#
_symmetry.space_group_name_H-M   'P 1'
#
loop_
_entity.id
_entity.type
_entity.pdbx_description
1 polymer ?
#
loop_
_entity_poly.entity_id
_entity_poly.type
_entity_poly.pdbx_seq_one_letter_code
_entity_poly.pdbx_strand_id
1 'polypeptide(L)'
;LVAAAYTAPRIIPGIAARIGYLLSPAYLLSSARAGRVARWNVALDKLNNNPLFGEGFGRYGGAVAARHIPSSNYVDNFYLKTAAESGLVGIAAYVLLLLSGIRCAMNSYRRLTDTYLKGLAVGLIVGLLGVLLHNGVENIFEVPMMASYFWLLLGMTAALPHLEGQETPPAE
;
A
#
# COMPACT_ATOMS: atom_id res chain seq x y z
N LEU A 1 2.86 9.05 22.45
CA LEU A 1 1.97 9.14 21.26
C LEU A 1 0.48 9.03 21.63
N VAL A 2 0.04 7.97 22.30
CA VAL A 2 -1.38 7.78 22.71
C VAL A 2 -1.92 8.93 23.57
N ALA A 3 -1.15 9.41 24.55
CA ALA A 3 -1.54 10.55 25.39
C ALA A 3 -1.74 11.84 24.58
N ALA A 4 -0.86 12.12 23.61
CA ALA A 4 -0.96 13.30 22.74
C ALA A 4 -2.16 13.20 21.77
N ALA A 5 -2.44 12.00 21.24
CA ALA A 5 -3.61 11.75 20.39
C ALA A 5 -4.93 11.97 21.14
N TYR A 6 -4.94 11.73 22.46
CA TYR A 6 -6.10 11.94 23.32
C TYR A 6 -6.28 13.39 23.79
N THR A 7 -5.18 14.10 24.11
CA THR A 7 -5.23 15.44 24.68
C THR A 7 -5.31 16.54 23.63
N ALA A 8 -4.63 16.39 22.48
CA ALA A 8 -4.57 17.42 21.44
C ALA A 8 -5.94 17.85 20.88
N PRO A 9 -6.91 16.95 20.64
CA PRO A 9 -8.26 17.35 20.19
C PRO A 9 -9.00 18.23 21.20
N ARG A 10 -8.74 18.05 22.51
CA ARG A 10 -9.47 18.77 23.56
C ARG A 10 -8.93 20.17 23.82
N ILE A 11 -7.64 20.37 23.57
CA ILE A 11 -6.95 21.63 23.87
C ILE A 11 -6.97 22.56 22.64
N ILE A 12 -7.00 21.99 21.43
CA ILE A 12 -6.94 22.75 20.18
C ILE A 12 -8.28 22.60 19.45
N PRO A 13 -9.17 23.62 19.50
CA PRO A 13 -10.50 23.57 18.88
C PRO A 13 -10.47 23.24 17.39
N GLY A 14 -9.42 23.68 16.69
CA GLY A 14 -9.19 23.35 15.29
C GLY A 14 -9.00 21.85 15.03
N ILE A 15 -8.37 21.11 15.95
CA ILE A 15 -8.19 19.65 15.82
C ILE A 15 -9.51 18.93 16.06
N ALA A 16 -10.27 19.28 17.10
CA ALA A 16 -11.60 18.72 17.34
C ALA A 16 -12.55 18.98 16.17
N ALA A 17 -12.57 20.20 15.62
CA ALA A 17 -13.41 20.56 14.48
C ALA A 17 -13.04 19.76 13.22
N ARG A 18 -11.75 19.54 12.96
CA ARG A 18 -11.28 18.71 11.84
C ARG A 18 -11.65 17.24 12.00
N ILE A 19 -11.45 16.67 13.19
CA ILE A 19 -11.84 15.28 13.48
C ILE A 19 -13.35 15.11 13.36
N GLY A 20 -14.13 16.03 13.94
CA GLY A 20 -15.59 16.02 13.84
C GLY A 20 -16.07 16.14 12.40
N TYR A 21 -15.42 16.97 11.58
CA TYR A 21 -15.72 17.06 10.15
C TYR A 21 -15.43 15.77 9.40
N LEU A 22 -14.27 15.12 9.62
CA LEU A 22 -13.92 13.85 8.98
C LEU A 22 -14.94 12.74 9.24
N LEU A 23 -15.57 12.75 10.41
CA LEU A 23 -16.61 11.80 10.80
C LEU A 23 -18.03 12.27 10.46
N SER A 24 -18.18 13.45 9.86
CA SER A 24 -19.48 14.03 9.55
C SER A 24 -20.07 13.50 8.23
N PRO A 25 -21.41 13.46 8.09
CA PRO A 25 -22.07 13.17 6.81
C PRO A 25 -21.68 14.16 5.69
N ALA A 26 -21.35 15.41 6.05
CA ALA A 26 -20.91 16.42 5.11
C ALA A 26 -19.58 16.04 4.42
N TYR A 27 -18.66 15.40 5.15
CA TYR A 27 -17.42 14.88 4.56
C TYR A 27 -17.69 13.72 3.60
N LEU A 28 -18.58 12.79 3.95
CA LEU A 28 -18.96 11.68 3.06
C LEU A 28 -19.56 12.19 1.74
N LEU A 29 -20.47 13.17 1.82
CA LEU A 29 -21.07 13.80 0.63
C LEU A 29 -20.03 14.55 -0.21
N SER A 30 -19.10 15.26 0.44
CA SER A 30 -17.99 15.94 -0.24
C SER A 30 -17.08 14.92 -0.95
N SER A 31 -16.73 13.82 -0.28
CA SER A 31 -15.88 12.77 -0.81
C SER A 31 -16.53 12.01 -1.97
N ALA A 32 -17.85 11.80 -1.89
CA ALA A 32 -18.64 11.17 -2.96
C ALA A 32 -18.81 12.04 -4.20
N ARG A 33 -18.86 13.38 -4.05
CA ARG A 33 -19.02 14.31 -5.19
C ARG A 33 -17.72 14.60 -5.92
N ALA A 34 -16.63 14.82 -5.17
CA ALA A 34 -15.36 15.28 -5.77
C ALA A 34 -14.10 14.74 -5.07
N GLY A 35 -14.24 13.84 -4.08
CA GLY A 35 -13.11 13.29 -3.34
C GLY A 35 -12.63 11.94 -3.84
N ARG A 36 -12.17 11.10 -2.91
CA ARG A 36 -11.58 9.79 -3.24
C ARG A 36 -12.63 8.84 -3.82
N VAL A 37 -13.84 8.83 -3.25
CA VAL A 37 -14.94 7.95 -3.70
C VAL A 37 -15.35 8.24 -5.15
N ALA A 38 -15.45 9.52 -5.53
CA ALA A 38 -15.73 9.90 -6.91
C ALA A 38 -14.66 9.36 -7.89
N ARG A 39 -13.38 9.54 -7.55
CA ARG A 39 -12.25 9.07 -8.36
C ARG A 39 -12.17 7.53 -8.44
N TRP A 40 -12.55 6.85 -7.36
CA TRP A 40 -12.63 5.39 -7.32
C TRP A 40 -13.73 4.87 -8.24
N ASN A 41 -14.91 5.50 -8.23
CA ASN A 41 -16.00 5.13 -9.13
C ASN A 41 -15.60 5.31 -10.60
N VAL A 42 -14.92 6.40 -10.96
CA VAL A 42 -14.38 6.59 -12.31
C VAL A 42 -13.43 5.46 -12.71
N ALA A 43 -12.55 5.01 -11.80
CA ALA A 43 -11.66 3.89 -12.07
C ALA A 43 -12.41 2.56 -12.26
N LEU A 44 -13.46 2.32 -11.47
CA LEU A 44 -14.31 1.15 -11.60
C LEU A 44 -15.11 1.17 -12.91
N ASP A 45 -15.65 2.32 -13.32
CA ASP A 45 -16.36 2.45 -14.59
C ASP A 45 -15.45 2.15 -15.78
N LYS A 46 -14.19 2.61 -15.72
CA LYS A 46 -13.17 2.31 -16.74
C LYS A 46 -12.81 0.83 -16.80
N LEU A 47 -12.67 0.18 -15.64
CA LEU A 47 -12.51 -1.27 -15.56
C LEU A 47 -13.72 -1.99 -16.18
N ASN A 48 -14.95 -1.56 -15.88
CA ASN A 48 -16.16 -2.17 -16.45
C ASN A 48 -16.23 -2.04 -17.98
N ASN A 49 -15.74 -0.93 -18.53
CA ASN A 49 -15.69 -0.73 -19.98
C ASN A 49 -14.65 -1.61 -20.68
N ASN A 50 -13.50 -1.87 -20.04
CA ASN A 50 -12.42 -2.70 -20.58
C ASN A 50 -11.93 -3.73 -19.54
N PRO A 51 -12.73 -4.79 -19.24
CA PRO A 51 -12.51 -5.61 -18.06
C PRO A 51 -11.28 -6.51 -18.12
N LEU A 52 -10.87 -6.98 -19.29
CA LEU A 52 -9.78 -7.96 -19.38
C LEU A 52 -8.39 -7.31 -19.33
N PHE A 53 -8.18 -6.26 -20.14
CA PHE A 53 -6.87 -5.64 -20.35
C PHE A 53 -6.79 -4.17 -19.91
N GLY A 54 -7.90 -3.58 -19.45
CA GLY A 54 -7.93 -2.19 -19.00
C GLY A 54 -7.76 -1.19 -20.16
N GLU A 55 -7.44 0.05 -19.80
CA GLU A 55 -7.27 1.15 -20.77
C GLU A 55 -5.81 1.33 -21.25
N GLY A 56 -4.87 0.56 -20.70
CA GLY A 56 -3.43 0.69 -20.96
C GLY A 56 -2.70 1.56 -19.92
N PHE A 57 -1.43 1.23 -19.70
CA PHE A 57 -0.56 1.86 -18.71
C PHE A 57 -0.24 3.33 -19.01
N GLY A 58 -0.06 4.12 -17.96
CA GLY A 58 0.36 5.52 -18.03
C GLY A 58 -0.81 6.51 -18.09
N ARG A 59 -2.05 6.01 -18.25
CA ARG A 59 -3.26 6.84 -18.21
C ARG A 59 -3.63 7.29 -16.80
N TYR A 60 -3.07 6.64 -15.78
CA TYR A 60 -3.21 7.05 -14.40
C TYR A 60 -1.88 7.54 -13.85
N GLY A 61 -1.84 8.80 -13.42
CA GLY A 61 -0.70 9.31 -12.69
C GLY A 61 -0.82 10.75 -12.25
N GLY A 62 0.19 11.21 -11.52
CA GLY A 62 0.32 12.59 -11.07
C GLY A 62 0.60 13.59 -12.19
N ALA A 63 1.41 14.60 -11.90
CA ALA A 63 1.65 15.72 -12.82
C ALA A 63 2.24 15.34 -14.19
N VAL A 64 2.96 14.21 -14.29
CA VAL A 64 3.58 13.77 -15.54
C VAL A 64 2.54 13.24 -16.53
N ALA A 65 1.62 12.39 -16.08
CA ALA A 65 0.54 11.87 -16.91
C ALA A 65 -0.39 13.00 -17.38
N ALA A 66 -0.73 13.92 -16.48
CA ALA A 66 -1.56 15.10 -16.78
C ALA A 66 -0.97 16.02 -17.84
N ARG A 67 0.35 16.06 -17.98
CA ARG A 67 1.04 16.91 -18.96
C ARG A 67 1.18 16.29 -20.34
N HIS A 68 1.23 14.96 -20.44
CA HIS A 68 1.58 14.27 -21.68
C HIS A 68 0.46 13.41 -22.26
N ILE A 69 -0.56 13.07 -21.47
CA ILE A 69 -1.67 12.23 -21.89
C ILE A 69 -2.98 13.00 -21.67
N PRO A 70 -3.63 13.49 -22.75
CA PRO A 70 -4.97 14.06 -22.67
C PRO A 70 -5.90 13.04 -22.00
N SER A 71 -6.73 13.47 -21.06
CA SER A 71 -7.63 12.63 -20.25
C SER A 71 -6.97 11.70 -19.20
N SER A 72 -5.73 11.98 -18.77
CA SER A 72 -5.14 11.24 -17.64
C SER A 72 -5.98 11.41 -16.37
N ASN A 73 -6.15 10.33 -15.61
CA ASN A 73 -6.90 10.35 -14.36
C ASN A 73 -5.97 10.15 -13.16
N TYR A 74 -6.40 10.56 -11.99
CA TYR A 74 -5.72 10.27 -10.74
C TYR A 74 -6.67 9.49 -9.83
N VAL A 75 -6.17 8.45 -9.17
CA VAL A 75 -6.93 7.67 -8.19
C VAL A 75 -6.04 7.35 -7.00
N ASP A 76 -6.50 7.68 -5.80
CA ASP A 76 -5.77 7.41 -4.56
C ASP A 76 -6.09 5.99 -4.09
N ASN A 77 -5.73 5.00 -4.92
CA ASN A 77 -5.78 3.58 -4.60
C ASN A 77 -4.98 2.85 -5.68
N PHE A 78 -3.85 2.25 -5.28
CA PHE A 78 -2.97 1.59 -6.24
C PHE A 78 -3.61 0.36 -6.90
N TYR A 79 -4.50 -0.35 -6.21
CA TYR A 79 -5.19 -1.52 -6.74
C TYR A 79 -6.21 -1.13 -7.80
N LEU A 80 -7.02 -0.10 -7.54
CA LEU A 80 -7.99 0.41 -8.53
C LEU A 80 -7.29 1.00 -9.74
N LYS A 81 -6.17 1.72 -9.53
CA LYS A 81 -5.30 2.17 -10.62
C LYS A 81 -4.85 0.99 -11.48
N THR A 82 -4.23 0.00 -10.86
CA THR A 82 -3.69 -1.18 -11.54
C THR A 82 -4.79 -1.93 -12.30
N ALA A 83 -5.97 -2.09 -11.69
CA ALA A 83 -7.11 -2.72 -12.34
C ALA A 83 -7.61 -1.91 -13.54
N ALA A 84 -7.75 -0.59 -13.43
CA ALA A 84 -8.20 0.24 -14.55
C ALA A 84 -7.19 0.29 -15.71
N GLU A 85 -5.88 0.25 -15.42
CA GLU A 85 -4.83 0.26 -16.46
C GLU A 85 -4.59 -1.09 -17.13
N SER A 86 -4.65 -2.19 -16.37
CA SER A 86 -4.23 -3.53 -16.82
C SER A 86 -5.36 -4.56 -16.86
N GLY A 87 -6.57 -4.19 -16.43
CA GLY A 87 -7.74 -5.05 -16.34
C GLY A 87 -7.66 -6.10 -15.23
N LEU A 88 -8.60 -7.03 -15.26
CA LEU A 88 -8.72 -8.16 -14.34
C LEU A 88 -7.51 -9.10 -14.41
N VAL A 89 -6.90 -9.26 -15.58
CA VAL A 89 -5.72 -10.12 -15.75
C VAL A 89 -4.52 -9.53 -15.03
N GLY A 90 -4.25 -8.24 -15.24
CA GLY A 90 -3.10 -7.58 -14.62
C GLY A 90 -3.27 -7.42 -13.11
N ILE A 91 -4.46 -7.06 -12.62
CA ILE A 91 -4.71 -7.00 -11.17
C ILE A 91 -4.61 -8.40 -10.51
N ALA A 92 -5.07 -9.46 -11.17
CA ALA A 92 -4.93 -10.82 -10.66
C ALA A 92 -3.45 -11.22 -10.56
N ALA A 93 -2.66 -10.96 -11.61
CA ALA A 93 -1.21 -11.21 -11.59
C ALA A 93 -0.51 -10.41 -10.48
N TYR A 94 -0.89 -9.14 -10.30
CA TYR A 94 -0.35 -8.29 -9.24
C TYR A 94 -0.70 -8.81 -7.83
N VAL A 95 -1.97 -9.18 -7.60
CA VAL A 95 -2.39 -9.76 -6.32
C VAL A 95 -1.66 -11.07 -6.04
N LEU A 96 -1.50 -11.93 -7.04
CA LEU A 96 -0.72 -13.17 -6.89
C LEU A 96 0.75 -12.90 -6.53
N LEU A 97 1.37 -11.87 -7.12
CA LEU A 97 2.72 -11.43 -6.77
C LEU A 97 2.82 -10.95 -5.32
N LEU A 98 1.85 -10.17 -4.85
CA LEU A 98 1.81 -9.73 -3.45
C LEU A 98 1.61 -10.91 -2.48
N LEU A 99 0.70 -11.83 -2.81
CA LEU A 99 0.45 -13.03 -2.01
C LEU A 99 1.68 -13.94 -1.96
N SER A 100 2.41 -14.08 -3.07
CA SER A 100 3.65 -14.86 -3.11
C SER A 100 4.75 -14.22 -2.27
N GLY A 101 4.86 -12.89 -2.28
CA GLY A 101 5.75 -12.12 -1.40
C GLY A 101 5.42 -12.33 0.08
N ILE A 102 4.15 -12.15 0.49
CA ILE A 102 3.72 -12.39 1.86
C ILE A 102 3.99 -13.84 2.26
N ARG A 103 3.67 -14.82 1.39
CA ARG A 103 3.96 -16.23 1.63
C ARG A 103 5.45 -16.48 1.84
N CYS A 104 6.31 -15.85 1.04
CA CYS A 104 7.76 -15.92 1.19
C CYS A 104 8.22 -15.40 2.56
N ALA A 105 7.73 -14.22 2.97
CA ALA A 105 8.06 -13.64 4.27
C ALA A 105 7.58 -14.52 5.44
N MET A 106 6.34 -15.03 5.38
CA MET A 106 5.79 -15.93 6.40
C MET A 106 6.55 -17.26 6.48
N ASN A 107 6.96 -17.82 5.34
CA ASN A 107 7.78 -19.03 5.31
C ASN A 107 9.17 -18.78 5.90
N SER A 108 9.75 -17.60 5.66
CA SER A 108 11.03 -17.19 6.24
C SER A 108 10.93 -17.09 7.76
N TYR A 109 9.89 -16.43 8.27
CA TYR A 109 9.59 -16.38 9.70
C TYR A 109 9.48 -17.78 10.35
N ARG A 110 8.79 -18.73 9.68
CA ARG A 110 8.61 -20.10 10.19
C ARG A 110 9.89 -20.92 10.27
N ARG A 111 10.90 -20.57 9.46
CA ARG A 111 12.19 -21.27 9.45
C ARG A 111 13.13 -20.81 10.55
N LEU A 112 12.90 -19.61 11.10
CA LEU A 112 13.72 -19.08 12.16
C LEU A 112 13.52 -19.88 13.45
N THR A 113 14.58 -20.05 14.24
CA THR A 113 14.52 -20.59 15.61
C THR A 113 14.91 -19.55 16.65
N ASP A 114 15.87 -18.69 16.33
CA ASP A 114 16.35 -17.58 17.13
C ASP A 114 15.23 -16.57 17.42
N THR A 115 15.13 -16.18 18.70
CA THR A 115 14.03 -15.33 19.18
C THR A 115 14.19 -13.88 18.72
N TYR A 116 15.43 -13.39 18.61
CA TYR A 116 15.73 -12.04 18.14
C TYR A 116 15.40 -11.90 16.65
N LEU A 117 15.88 -12.82 15.81
CA LEU A 117 15.58 -12.82 14.37
C LEU A 117 14.08 -13.00 14.10
N LYS A 118 13.37 -13.81 14.91
CA LYS A 118 11.90 -13.88 14.86
C LYS A 118 11.24 -12.55 15.15
N GLY A 119 11.67 -11.84 16.18
CA GLY A 119 11.15 -10.51 16.53
C GLY A 119 11.35 -9.52 15.38
N LEU A 120 12.54 -9.51 14.78
CA LEU A 120 12.86 -8.70 13.62
C LEU A 120 11.98 -9.04 12.42
N ALA A 121 11.82 -10.33 12.11
CA ALA A 121 10.98 -10.81 11.02
C ALA A 121 9.51 -10.36 11.19
N VAL A 122 8.95 -10.47 12.40
CA VAL A 122 7.59 -9.99 12.69
C VAL A 122 7.46 -8.50 12.45
N GLY A 123 8.42 -7.69 12.92
CA GLY A 123 8.43 -6.25 12.70
C GLY A 123 8.44 -5.89 11.21
N LEU A 124 9.29 -6.54 10.42
CA LEU A 124 9.35 -6.35 8.97
C LEU A 124 8.04 -6.78 8.27
N ILE A 125 7.48 -7.94 8.62
CA ILE A 125 6.23 -8.44 8.04
C ILE A 125 5.07 -7.48 8.33
N VAL A 126 4.92 -7.02 9.58
CA VAL A 126 3.88 -6.06 9.95
C VAL A 126 4.06 -4.73 9.21
N GLY A 127 5.29 -4.25 9.07
CA GLY A 127 5.59 -3.05 8.27
C GLY A 127 5.20 -3.21 6.80
N LEU A 128 5.57 -4.33 6.18
CA LEU A 128 5.21 -4.67 4.80
C LEU A 128 3.68 -4.73 4.62
N LEU A 129 2.96 -5.39 5.52
CA LEU A 129 1.50 -5.42 5.52
C LEU A 129 0.88 -4.02 5.66
N GLY A 130 1.45 -3.18 6.52
CA GLY A 130 1.04 -1.78 6.67
C GLY A 130 1.15 -1.00 5.36
N VAL A 131 2.24 -1.17 4.61
CA VAL A 131 2.43 -0.54 3.29
C VAL A 131 1.41 -1.06 2.27
N LEU A 132 1.11 -2.35 2.26
CA LEU A 132 0.09 -2.93 1.37
C LEU A 132 -1.31 -2.42 1.67
N LEU A 133 -1.67 -2.29 2.96
CA LEU A 133 -2.95 -1.71 3.37
C LEU A 133 -3.03 -0.22 3.00
N HIS A 134 -1.94 0.52 3.17
CA HIS A 134 -1.88 1.93 2.78
C HIS A 134 -2.09 2.11 1.27
N ASN A 135 -1.54 1.20 0.44
CA ASN A 135 -1.81 1.22 -1.01
C ASN A 135 -3.30 1.03 -1.39
N GLY A 136 -4.15 0.62 -0.44
CA GLY A 136 -5.61 0.56 -0.63
C GLY A 136 -6.31 1.90 -0.51
N VAL A 137 -5.66 2.90 0.07
CA VAL A 137 -6.22 4.25 0.25
C VAL A 137 -5.36 5.33 -0.40
N GLU A 138 -4.18 4.98 -0.91
CA GLU A 138 -3.24 5.85 -1.59
C GLU A 138 -2.50 5.08 -2.69
N ASN A 139 -1.91 5.75 -3.66
CA ASN A 139 -1.14 5.15 -4.75
C ASN A 139 0.38 5.23 -4.53
N ILE A 140 0.87 4.80 -3.36
CA ILE A 140 2.29 4.96 -2.95
C ILE A 140 3.25 4.30 -3.94
N PHE A 141 2.91 3.13 -4.46
CA PHE A 141 3.77 2.40 -5.41
C PHE A 141 3.87 3.05 -6.79
N GLU A 142 3.12 4.11 -7.06
CA GLU A 142 3.36 4.95 -8.24
C GLU A 142 4.73 5.63 -8.18
N VAL A 143 5.23 5.91 -6.98
CA VAL A 143 6.57 6.46 -6.78
C VAL A 143 7.57 5.30 -6.76
N PRO A 144 8.44 5.13 -7.78
CA PRO A 144 9.30 3.96 -7.90
C PRO A 144 10.22 3.75 -6.69
N MET A 145 10.68 4.83 -6.07
CA MET A 145 11.50 4.79 -4.86
C MET A 145 10.82 4.05 -3.71
N MET A 146 9.51 4.27 -3.49
CA MET A 146 8.77 3.63 -2.41
C MET A 146 8.56 2.14 -2.67
N ALA A 147 8.30 1.78 -3.93
CA ALA A 147 8.22 0.39 -4.35
C ALA A 147 9.56 -0.34 -4.15
N SER A 148 10.68 0.30 -4.49
CA SER A 148 12.02 -0.26 -4.27
C SER A 148 12.30 -0.56 -2.80
N TYR A 149 11.92 0.33 -1.88
CA TYR A 149 12.07 0.07 -0.45
C TYR A 149 11.22 -1.11 0.03
N PHE A 150 9.98 -1.24 -0.47
CA PHE A 150 9.13 -2.38 -0.15
C PHE A 150 9.77 -3.70 -0.57
N TRP A 151 10.24 -3.80 -1.83
CA TRP A 151 10.86 -5.02 -2.35
C TRP A 151 12.19 -5.33 -1.66
N LEU A 152 12.98 -4.30 -1.33
CA LEU A 152 14.21 -4.45 -0.55
C LEU A 152 13.94 -5.05 0.82
N LEU A 153 12.99 -4.48 1.58
CA LEU A 153 12.64 -4.98 2.92
C LEU A 153 12.06 -6.39 2.88
N LEU A 154 11.28 -6.72 1.83
CA LEU A 154 10.82 -8.08 1.60
C LEU A 154 12.00 -9.04 1.35
N GLY A 155 12.97 -8.64 0.52
CA GLY A 155 14.19 -9.41 0.27
C GLY A 155 15.03 -9.61 1.54
N MET A 156 15.17 -8.57 2.36
CA MET A 156 15.84 -8.66 3.67
C MET A 156 15.13 -9.65 4.60
N THR A 157 13.80 -9.61 4.64
CA THR A 157 12.99 -10.56 5.43
C THR A 157 13.21 -12.00 4.95
N ALA A 158 13.30 -12.21 3.63
CA ALA A 158 13.56 -13.52 3.04
C ALA A 158 15.00 -14.03 3.29
N ALA A 159 15.95 -13.12 3.52
CA ALA A 159 17.34 -13.44 3.79
C ALA A 159 17.59 -13.89 5.24
N LEU A 160 16.75 -13.50 6.21
CA LEU A 160 16.95 -13.76 7.64
C LEU A 160 17.31 -15.22 7.98
N PRO A 161 16.66 -16.27 7.43
CA PRO A 161 17.01 -17.65 7.76
C PRO A 161 18.43 -18.06 7.37
N HIS A 162 19.08 -17.35 6.44
CA HIS A 162 20.46 -17.64 6.04
C HIS A 162 21.49 -17.09 7.05
N LEU A 163 21.10 -16.09 7.85
CA LEU A 163 21.98 -15.50 8.87
C LEU A 163 22.08 -16.42 10.09
N GLU A 164 20.97 -17.05 10.46
CA GLU A 164 20.93 -18.01 11.58
C GLU A 164 21.86 -19.22 11.35
N GLY A 165 22.00 -19.68 10.10
CA GLY A 165 22.89 -20.77 9.75
C GLY A 165 24.39 -20.44 9.79
N GLN A 166 24.76 -19.18 10.02
CA GLN A 166 26.16 -18.70 9.99
C GLN A 166 26.75 -18.41 11.38
N GLU A 167 25.95 -18.41 12.45
CA GLU A 167 26.37 -17.98 13.80
C GLU A 167 27.01 -19.06 14.70
N THR A 168 27.62 -20.12 14.15
CA THR A 168 28.51 -21.00 14.95
C THR A 168 29.90 -21.20 14.32
N PRO A 169 30.85 -20.28 14.56
CA PRO A 169 32.26 -20.64 14.71
C PRO A 169 32.47 -21.34 16.07
N PRO A 170 33.32 -22.38 16.16
CA PRO A 170 33.72 -22.92 17.46
C PRO A 170 34.41 -21.82 18.26
N ALA A 171 33.99 -21.59 19.50
CA ALA A 171 34.81 -20.85 20.44
C ALA A 171 36.06 -21.69 20.74
N GLU A 172 37.22 -21.26 20.22
CA GLU A 172 38.55 -21.74 20.64
C GLU A 172 38.90 -21.23 22.04
#